data_AF-A0A3M1NY52-F1
#
_entry.id   AF-A0A3M1NY52-F1
#
_cell.length_a   1.000
_cell.length_b   1.000
_cell.length_c   1.000
_cell.angle_alpha   90.00
_cell.angle_beta   90.00
_cell.angle_gamma   90.00
#
_symmetry.space_group_name_H-M   'P 1'
#
loop_
_entity.id
_entity.type
_entity.pdbx_description
1 polymer ?
#
loop_
_entity_poly.entity_id
_entity_poly.type
_entity_poly.pdbx_seq_one_letter_code
_entity_poly.pdbx_strand_id
1 'polypeptide(L)'
;MTGHVLKEFQPLLESVRQQLLNSIPSNFPVSLKEPIHYFLDLPSKKIRPLMTLFSTQLCGGNLSDALPAATAVELFHDFTLIHDDIMDQDELRRGFQTLHVK
;
A
#
# COMPACT_ATOMS: atom_id res chain seq x y z
N MET A 1 -7.77 -15.92 -12.18
CA MET A 1 -8.74 -15.65 -11.10
C MET A 1 -8.44 -14.36 -10.32
N THR A 2 -7.21 -14.09 -9.89
CA THR A 2 -6.88 -12.92 -9.04
C THR A 2 -7.05 -11.56 -9.73
N GLY A 3 -6.89 -11.47 -11.06
CA GLY A 3 -7.00 -10.20 -11.81
C GLY A 3 -8.42 -9.67 -12.05
N HIS A 4 -9.47 -10.50 -11.91
CA HIS A 4 -10.86 -10.06 -12.07
C HIS A 4 -11.44 -9.46 -10.79
N VAL A 5 -11.17 -10.09 -9.64
CA VAL A 5 -11.64 -9.65 -8.33
C VAL A 5 -11.08 -8.27 -7.96
N LEU A 6 -9.80 -8.01 -8.27
CA LEU A 6 -9.19 -6.71 -7.98
C LEU A 6 -9.77 -5.56 -8.82
N LYS A 7 -10.25 -5.84 -10.05
CA LYS A 7 -10.89 -4.80 -10.88
C LYS A 7 -12.21 -4.30 -10.29
N GLU A 8 -12.96 -5.20 -9.65
CA GLU A 8 -14.24 -4.84 -9.02
C GLU A 8 -14.03 -3.87 -7.85
N PHE A 9 -12.93 -4.04 -7.11
CA PHE A 9 -12.61 -3.22 -5.94
C PHE A 9 -11.63 -2.08 -6.22
N GLN A 10 -11.37 -1.77 -7.50
CA GLN A 10 -10.45 -0.70 -7.89
C GLN A 10 -10.78 0.64 -7.21
N PRO A 11 -12.04 1.10 -7.12
CA PRO A 11 -12.35 2.39 -6.46
C PRO A 11 -11.94 2.43 -4.98
N LEU A 12 -12.07 1.28 -4.30
CA LEU A 12 -11.71 1.16 -2.89
C LEU A 12 -10.18 1.16 -2.72
N LEU A 13 -9.47 0.47 -3.62
CA LEU A 13 -8.01 0.49 -3.67
C LEU A 13 -7.46 1.88 -3.97
N GLU A 14 -8.08 2.63 -4.88
CA GLU A 14 -7.71 4.03 -5.16
C GLU A 14 -7.95 4.93 -3.93
N SER A 15 -9.01 4.68 -3.16
CA SER A 15 -9.27 5.43 -1.92
C SER A 15 -8.16 5.20 -0.87
N VAL A 16 -7.72 3.95 -0.71
CA VAL A 16 -6.59 3.59 0.17
C VAL A 16 -5.30 4.22 -0.34
N ARG A 17 -5.03 4.13 -1.64
CA ARG A 17 -3.86 4.77 -2.26
C ARG A 17 -3.85 6.27 -2.03
N GLN A 18 -4.98 6.96 -2.27
CA GLN A 18 -5.08 8.39 -2.06
C GLN A 18 -4.85 8.76 -0.59
N GLN A 19 -5.36 7.95 0.34
CA GLN A 19 -5.13 8.19 1.76
C GLN A 19 -3.66 7.96 2.17
N LEU A 20 -2.98 6.94 1.61
CA LEU A 20 -1.54 6.75 1.78
C LEU A 20 -0.77 7.98 1.28
N LEU A 21 -1.07 8.48 0.08
CA LEU A 21 -0.42 9.65 -0.48
C LEU A 21 -0.67 10.92 0.37
N ASN A 22 -1.90 11.10 0.84
CA ASN A 22 -2.26 12.23 1.71
C ASN A 22 -1.62 12.15 3.10
N SER A 23 -1.15 10.97 3.53
CA SER A 23 -0.44 10.80 4.80
C SER A 23 1.00 11.32 4.76
N ILE A 24 1.55 11.55 3.57
CA ILE A 24 2.89 12.11 3.39
C ILE A 24 2.84 13.63 3.62
N PRO A 25 3.58 14.17 4.61
CA PRO A 25 3.58 15.61 4.88
C PRO A 25 4.01 16.42 3.65
N SER A 26 3.44 17.62 3.47
CA SER A 26 3.81 18.49 2.34
C SER A 26 5.26 18.98 2.40
N ASN A 27 5.83 19.09 3.59
CA ASN A 27 7.21 19.49 3.86
C ASN A 27 8.19 18.30 3.91
N PHE A 28 7.78 17.10 3.49
CA PHE A 28 8.63 15.92 3.51
C PHE A 28 9.79 16.06 2.50
N PRO A 29 11.03 15.68 2.85
CA PRO A 29 12.17 15.82 1.95
C PRO A 29 11.95 15.12 0.62
N VAL A 30 12.27 15.81 -0.49
CA VAL A 30 12.09 15.26 -1.85
C VAL A 30 12.83 13.94 -2.02
N SER A 31 14.05 13.84 -1.45
CA SER A 31 14.88 12.63 -1.47
C SER A 31 14.25 11.41 -0.81
N LEU A 32 13.24 11.59 0.04
CA LEU A 32 12.48 10.49 0.66
C LEU A 32 11.10 10.33 0.03
N LYS A 33 10.51 11.43 -0.42
CA LYS A 33 9.20 11.44 -1.09
C LYS A 33 9.23 10.65 -2.41
N GLU A 34 10.25 10.85 -3.24
CA GLU A 34 10.40 10.15 -4.53
C GLU A 34 10.50 8.62 -4.38
N PRO A 35 11.37 8.06 -3.50
CA PRO A 35 11.38 6.64 -3.19
C PRO A 35 10.03 6.09 -2.74
N ILE A 36 9.32 6.80 -1.85
CA ILE A 36 8.01 6.36 -1.36
C ILE A 36 7.00 6.29 -2.50
N HIS A 37 6.91 7.33 -3.34
CA HIS A 37 6.02 7.31 -4.51
C HIS A 37 6.33 6.16 -5.44
N TYR A 38 7.61 5.94 -5.74
CA TYR A 38 8.03 4.82 -6.57
C TYR A 38 7.59 3.47 -5.98
N PHE A 39 7.79 3.25 -4.68
CA PHE A 39 7.38 2.01 -4.02
C PHE A 39 5.86 1.81 -4.05
N LEU A 40 5.09 2.87 -3.81
CA LEU A 40 3.62 2.85 -3.86
C LEU A 40 3.07 2.61 -5.27
N ASP A 41 3.84 2.94 -6.31
CA ASP A 41 3.48 2.69 -7.71
C ASP A 41 3.82 1.27 -8.18
N LEU A 42 4.61 0.50 -7.40
CA LEU A 42 4.91 -0.88 -7.73
C LEU A 42 3.64 -1.74 -7.72
N PRO A 43 3.49 -2.68 -8.67
CA PRO A 43 2.35 -3.58 -8.71
C PRO A 43 2.21 -4.33 -7.39
N SER A 44 1.06 -4.21 -6.73
CA SER A 44 0.77 -4.87 -5.47
C SER A 44 -0.67 -5.37 -5.45
N LYS A 45 -0.90 -6.47 -4.73
CA LYS A 45 -2.23 -7.10 -4.67
C LYS A 45 -3.17 -6.37 -3.71
N LYS A 46 -2.63 -5.52 -2.82
CA LYS A 46 -3.35 -4.74 -1.80
C LYS A 46 -4.44 -5.55 -1.07
N ILE A 47 -4.13 -6.81 -0.71
CA ILE A 47 -5.11 -7.74 -0.10
C ILE A 47 -5.45 -7.32 1.33
N ARG A 48 -4.46 -6.85 2.11
CA ARG A 48 -4.62 -6.49 3.52
C ARG A 48 -5.61 -5.34 3.76
N PRO A 49 -5.56 -4.22 3.01
CA PRO A 49 -6.56 -3.16 3.17
C PRO A 49 -7.95 -3.63 2.76
N LEU A 50 -8.08 -4.43 1.69
CA LEU A 50 -9.37 -5.01 1.30
C LEU A 50 -9.94 -5.91 2.40
N MET A 51 -9.12 -6.76 3.02
CA MET A 51 -9.56 -7.58 4.15
C MET A 51 -10.08 -6.73 5.30
N THR A 52 -9.37 -5.65 5.66
CA THR A 52 -9.77 -4.75 6.75
C THR A 52 -11.14 -4.10 6.47
N LEU A 53 -11.33 -3.65 5.23
CA LEU A 53 -12.55 -2.99 4.77
C LEU A 53 -13.73 -3.98 4.73
N PHE A 54 -13.53 -5.16 4.16
CA PHE A 54 -14.57 -6.19 4.11
C PHE A 54 -14.93 -6.74 5.48
N SER A 55 -13.96 -6.94 6.38
CA SER A 55 -14.25 -7.32 7.76
C SER A 55 -15.15 -6.30 8.45
N THR A 56 -14.91 -5.00 8.23
CA THR A 56 -15.77 -3.94 8.77
C THR A 56 -17.19 -4.03 8.21
N GLN A 57 -17.33 -4.17 6.89
CA GLN A 57 -18.62 -4.28 6.23
C GLN A 57 -19.40 -5.53 6.68
N LEU A 58 -18.72 -6.67 6.84
CA LEU A 58 -19.32 -7.92 7.32
C LEU A 58 -19.84 -7.81 8.76
N CYS A 59 -19.22 -6.96 9.58
CA CYS A 59 -19.67 -6.66 10.93
C CYS A 59 -20.69 -5.51 11.01
N GLY A 60 -21.17 -5.00 9.88
CA GLY A 60 -22.17 -3.93 9.81
C GLY A 60 -21.63 -2.50 10.00
N GLY A 61 -20.31 -2.30 9.92
CA GLY A 61 -19.68 -0.98 9.98
C GLY A 61 -19.56 -0.29 8.61
N ASN A 62 -19.26 1.01 8.62
CA ASN A 62 -19.04 1.78 7.39
C ASN A 62 -17.60 1.68 6.88
N LEU A 63 -17.42 1.56 5.57
CA LEU A 63 -16.09 1.52 4.95
C LEU A 63 -15.28 2.80 5.17
N SER A 64 -15.94 3.97 5.23
CA SER A 64 -15.30 5.26 5.50
C SER A 64 -14.56 5.28 6.83
N ASP A 65 -15.16 4.65 7.84
CA ASP A 65 -14.66 4.65 9.21
C ASP A 65 -13.45 3.72 9.34
N ALA A 66 -13.40 2.67 8.52
CA ALA A 66 -12.30 1.72 8.45
C ALA A 66 -11.18 2.11 7.48
N LEU A 67 -11.37 3.12 6.63
CA LEU A 67 -10.37 3.54 5.65
C LEU A 67 -9.02 3.90 6.32
N PRO A 68 -8.97 4.70 7.41
CA PRO A 68 -7.71 4.98 8.10
C PRO A 68 -7.01 3.71 8.63
N ALA A 69 -7.77 2.74 9.14
CA ALA A 69 -7.22 1.49 9.64
C ALA A 69 -6.66 0.62 8.51
N ALA A 70 -7.39 0.50 7.40
CA ALA A 70 -6.95 -0.21 6.21
C ALA A 70 -5.65 0.38 5.63
N THR A 71 -5.59 1.71 5.57
CA THR A 71 -4.40 2.47 5.16
C THR A 71 -3.22 2.25 6.10
N ALA A 72 -3.43 2.27 7.41
CA ALA A 72 -2.36 2.02 8.40
C ALA A 72 -1.80 0.60 8.27
N VAL A 73 -2.65 -0.40 8.07
CA VAL A 73 -2.24 -1.80 7.87
C VAL A 73 -1.39 -1.95 6.60
N GLU A 74 -1.80 -1.31 5.50
CA GLU A 74 -1.03 -1.37 4.26
C GLU A 74 0.29 -0.59 4.37
N LEU A 75 0.30 0.57 5.03
CA LEU A 75 1.52 1.33 5.30
C LEU A 75 2.53 0.51 6.10
N PHE A 76 2.06 -0.18 7.15
CA PHE A 76 2.92 -1.04 7.95
C PHE A 76 3.44 -2.24 7.14
N HIS A 77 2.60 -2.82 6.28
CA HIS A 77 3.05 -3.88 5.37
C HIS A 77 4.11 -3.40 4.38
N ASP A 78 3.91 -2.24 3.76
CA ASP A 78 4.85 -1.65 2.83
C ASP A 78 6.20 -1.37 3.54
N PHE A 79 6.16 -0.88 4.79
CA PHE A 79 7.33 -0.74 5.65
C PHE A 79 8.09 -2.05 5.84
N THR A 80 7.40 -3.15 6.18
CA THR A 80 8.10 -4.43 6.39
C THR A 80 8.77 -4.90 5.11
N LEU A 81 8.10 -4.77 3.96
CA LEU A 81 8.68 -5.20 2.68
C LEU A 81 9.95 -4.44 2.30
N ILE A 82 9.97 -3.12 2.51
CA ILE A 82 11.16 -2.30 2.26
C ILE A 82 12.32 -2.73 3.16
N HIS A 83 12.01 -2.98 4.44
CA HIS A 83 13.00 -3.43 5.39
C HIS A 83 13.50 -4.84 5.08
N ASP A 84 12.62 -5.75 4.69
CA ASP A 84 12.97 -7.11 4.25
C ASP A 84 13.92 -7.06 3.05
N ASP A 85 13.61 -6.23 2.04
CA ASP A 85 14.49 -6.07 0.87
C ASP A 85 15.91 -5.67 1.28
N ILE A 86 16.05 -4.74 2.23
CA ILE A 86 17.35 -4.28 2.74
C ILE A 86 18.06 -5.37 3.54
N MET A 87 17.34 -6.08 4.41
CA MET A 87 17.90 -7.14 5.26
C MET A 87 18.38 -8.33 4.43
N ASP A 88 17.65 -8.67 3.38
CA ASP A 88 17.92 -9.83 2.52
C ASP A 88 18.85 -9.48 1.34
N GLN A 89 19.18 -8.19 1.15
CA GLN A 89 19.94 -7.69 0.00
C GLN A 89 19.29 -8.03 -1.35
N ASP A 90 17.95 -8.05 -1.37
CA ASP A 90 17.18 -8.34 -2.58
C ASP A 90 17.32 -7.19 -3.58
N GLU A 91 17.85 -7.46 -4.77
CA GLU A 91 17.96 -6.43 -5.81
C GLU A 91 16.64 -6.19 -6.54
N LEU A 92 15.73 -7.18 -6.54
CA LEU A 92 14.49 -7.15 -7.31
C LEU A 92 13.27 -7.59 -6.48
N ARG A 93 12.21 -6.79 -6.54
CA ARG A 93 10.88 -7.12 -6.02
C ARG A 93 9.86 -7.11 -7.14
N ARG A 94 9.22 -8.26 -7.39
CA ARG A 94 8.21 -8.44 -8.45
C ARG A 94 8.71 -8.03 -9.85
N GLY A 95 10.01 -8.18 -10.10
CA GLY A 95 10.66 -7.81 -11.37
C GLY A 95 11.06 -6.33 -11.49
N PHE A 96 10.93 -5.54 -10.42
CA PHE A 96 11.37 -4.14 -10.35
C PHE A 96 12.51 -3.99 -9.34
N GLN A 97 13.40 -3.01 -9.53
CA GLN A 97 14.47 -2.73 -8.56
C GLN A 97 13.90 -2.38 -7.19
N THR A 98 14.51 -2.91 -6.13
CA THR A 98 14.18 -2.53 -4.75
C THR A 98 14.71 -1.13 -4.43
N LEU A 99 14.17 -0.51 -3.38
CA LEU A 99 14.50 0.88 -3.05
C LEU A 99 15.97 1.14 -2.71
N HIS A 100 16.65 0.16 -2.11
CA HIS A 100 18.03 0.36 -1.65
C HIS A 100 19.06 0.13 -2.76
N VAL A 101 18.63 -0.39 -3.91
CA VAL A 101 19.47 -0.60 -5.11
C VAL A 101 19.29 0.54 -6.13
N LYS A 102 18.16 1.24 -6.10
CA LYS A 102 17.82 2.32 -7.02
C LYS A 102 18.37 3.67 -6.55
#